data_AF-A0A9D4NGV7-F1
#
_entry.id   AF-A0A9D4NGV7-F1
#
_cell.length_a   1.000
_cell.length_b   1.000
_cell.length_c   1.000
_cell.angle_alpha   90.00
_cell.angle_beta   90.00
_cell.angle_gamma   90.00
#
_symmetry.space_group_name_H-M   'P 1'
#
loop_
_entity.id
_entity.type
_entity.pdbx_description
1 polymer ?
#
loop_
_entity_poly.entity_id
_entity_poly.type
_entity_poly.pdbx_seq_one_letter_code
_entity_poly.pdbx_strand_id
1 'polypeptide(L)' 'MAAFDMADPNSVISPGGVGFDINCGVRLLRTNLTEKDVLPVREQLAQSLFDHIPVGVGSKGIIPMNAK' A
#
# COMPACT_ATOMS: atom_id res chain seq x y z
N MET A 1 15.34 -9.07 -5.55
CA MET A 1 16.00 -8.48 -4.37
C MET A 1 17.46 -8.90 -4.39
N ALA A 2 18.40 -7.98 -4.25
CA ALA A 2 19.82 -8.27 -4.12
C ALA A 2 20.25 -8.07 -2.66
N ALA A 3 21.08 -8.97 -2.15
CA ALA A 3 21.71 -8.85 -0.83
C ALA A 3 23.20 -8.53 -1.02
N PHE A 4 23.74 -7.68 -0.15
CA PHE A 4 25.14 -7.24 -0.20
C PHE A 4 25.77 -7.44 1.18
N ASP A 5 27.02 -7.92 1.22
CA ASP A 5 27.76 -8.15 2.46
C ASP A 5 28.23 -6.83 3.07
N MET A 6 28.07 -6.66 4.38
CA MET A 6 28.52 -5.46 5.11
C MET A 6 30.02 -5.48 5.41
N ALA A 7 30.65 -6.66 5.40
CA ALA A 7 32.09 -6.80 5.66
C ALA A 7 32.96 -6.57 4.41
N ASP A 8 32.38 -6.64 3.20
CA ASP A 8 33.09 -6.37 1.95
C ASP A 8 33.18 -4.85 1.71
N PRO A 9 34.39 -4.26 1.65
CA PRO A 9 34.56 -2.83 1.37
C PRO A 9 34.12 -2.40 -0.03
N ASN A 10 33.91 -3.34 -0.97
CA ASN A 10 33.38 -3.06 -2.31
C ASN A 10 31.84 -3.12 -2.37
N SER A 11 31.19 -3.39 -1.24
CA SER A 11 29.74 -3.43 -1.12
C SER A 11 29.11 -2.05 -1.37
N VAL A 12 27.91 -2.03 -1.94
CA VAL A 12 27.24 -0.80 -2.36
C VAL A 12 25.77 -0.79 -1.93
N ILE A 13 25.24 0.42 -1.75
CA ILE A 13 23.81 0.67 -1.66
C ILE A 13 23.39 1.43 -2.91
N SER A 14 22.37 0.92 -3.59
CA SER A 14 21.78 1.60 -4.75
C SER A 14 20.30 1.91 -4.47
N PRO A 15 19.90 3.19 -4.41
CA PRO A 15 18.49 3.57 -4.34
C PRO A 15 17.66 2.96 -5.49
N GLY A 16 18.26 2.82 -6.67
CA GLY A 16 17.63 2.16 -7.83
C GLY A 16 17.36 0.66 -7.62
N GLY A 17 18.05 0.01 -6.68
CA GLY A 17 17.77 -1.37 -6.27
C GLY A 17 16.55 -1.51 -5.34
N VAL A 18 16.05 -0.40 -4.78
CA VAL A 18 14.83 -0.35 -3.96
C VAL A 18 13.63 0.10 -4.79
N GLY A 19 13.79 1.18 -5.57
CA GLY A 19 12.74 1.80 -6.37
C GLY A 19 12.31 3.17 -5.83
N PHE A 20 11.57 3.93 -6.65
CA PHE A 20 11.12 5.28 -6.29
C PHE A 20 10.06 5.29 -5.19
N ASP A 21 9.10 4.36 -5.25
CA ASP A 21 8.04 4.20 -4.25
C ASP A 21 8.47 3.15 -3.22
N ILE A 22 9.28 3.60 -2.27
CA ILE A 22 9.87 2.75 -1.23
C ILE A 22 8.75 2.18 -0.36
N ASN A 23 8.79 0.86 -0.14
CA ASN A 23 7.77 0.11 0.59
C ASN A 23 6.39 0.07 -0.12
N CYS A 24 6.35 0.32 -1.43
CA CYS A 24 5.21 -0.10 -2.25
C CYS A 24 5.02 -1.62 -2.10
N GLY A 25 3.82 -2.04 -1.78
CA GLY A 25 3.54 -3.42 -1.42
C GLY A 25 2.06 -3.67 -1.21
N VAL A 26 1.74 -4.88 -0.77
CA VAL A 26 0.36 -5.35 -0.67
C VAL A 26 0.06 -5.73 0.78
N ARG A 27 -1.14 -5.37 1.26
CA ARG A 27 -1.69 -5.84 2.52
C ARG A 27 -2.93 -6.69 2.25
N LEU A 28 -2.99 -7.88 2.86
CA LEU A 28 -4.16 -8.76 2.81
C LEU A 28 -4.89 -8.72 4.14
N LEU A 29 -6.21 -8.53 4.09
CA LEU A 29 -7.12 -8.64 5.24
C LEU A 29 -8.09 -9.77 4.96
N ARG A 30 -8.31 -10.64 5.97
CA ARG A 30 -9.27 -11.75 5.89
C ARG A 30 -10.49 -11.43 6.73
N THR A 31 -11.68 -11.74 6.20
CA THR A 31 -12.94 -11.73 6.93
C THR A 31 -13.48 -13.16 7.08
N ASN A 32 -14.52 -13.34 7.89
CA ASN A 32 -15.23 -14.62 7.99
C ASN A 32 -16.38 -14.72 6.96
N LEU A 33 -16.48 -13.74 6.05
CA LEU A 33 -17.51 -13.72 5.00
C LEU A 33 -17.09 -14.64 3.85
N THR A 34 -18.09 -15.21 3.19
CA THR A 34 -17.94 -15.96 1.96
C THR A 34 -18.34 -15.11 0.76
N GLU A 35 -18.06 -15.58 -0.45
CA GLU A 35 -18.46 -14.91 -1.68
C GLU A 35 -19.99 -14.67 -1.74
N LYS A 36 -20.78 -15.63 -1.25
CA LYS A 36 -22.26 -15.54 -1.23
C LYS A 36 -22.77 -14.38 -0.37
N ASP A 37 -22.02 -14.00 0.66
CA ASP A 37 -22.36 -12.88 1.53
C ASP A 37 -22.06 -11.52 0.88
N VAL A 38 -21.06 -11.48 -0.02
CA VAL A 38 -20.55 -10.24 -0.62
C VAL A 38 -21.17 -9.95 -1.98
N LEU A 39 -21.44 -10.97 -2.80
CA LEU A 39 -21.99 -10.80 -4.15
C LEU A 39 -23.25 -9.91 -4.20
N PRO A 40 -24.24 -10.05 -3.29
CA PRO A 40 -25.45 -9.23 -3.32
C PRO A 40 -25.19 -7.73 -3.05
N VAL A 41 -24.09 -7.40 -2.38
CA VAL A 41 -23.76 -6.03 -1.94
C VAL A 41 -22.47 -5.48 -2.57
N ARG A 42 -21.91 -6.18 -3.57
CA ARG A 42 -20.58 -5.88 -4.12
C ARG A 42 -20.44 -4.42 -4.59
N GLU A 43 -21.42 -3.91 -5.32
CA GLU A 43 -21.38 -2.53 -5.82
C GLU A 43 -21.44 -1.51 -4.68
N GLN A 44 -22.30 -1.74 -3.69
CA GLN A 44 -22.39 -0.88 -2.50
C GLN A 44 -21.10 -0.93 -1.68
N LEU A 45 -20.49 -2.11 -1.54
CA LEU A 45 -19.22 -2.29 -0.84
C LEU A 45 -18.09 -1.54 -1.56
N ALA A 46 -18.00 -1.67 -2.89
CA ALA A 46 -17.01 -0.97 -3.69
C ALA A 46 -17.15 0.56 -3.58
N GLN A 47 -18.39 1.06 -3.69
CA GLN A 47 -18.67 2.49 -3.52
C GLN A 47 -18.30 2.97 -2.12
N SER A 48 -18.69 2.21 -1.08
CA SER A 48 -18.36 2.56 0.30
C SER A 48 -16.85 2.60 0.54
N LEU A 49 -16.08 1.66 -0.02
CA LEU A 49 -14.62 1.70 0.04
C LEU A 49 -14.05 2.95 -0.64
N PHE A 50 -14.57 3.31 -1.81
CA PHE A 50 -14.13 4.51 -2.53
C PHE A 50 -14.43 5.80 -1.74
N ASP A 51 -15.61 5.89 -1.14
CA ASP A 51 -16.02 7.07 -0.35
C ASP A 51 -15.14 7.27 0.89
N HIS A 52 -14.65 6.18 1.49
CA HIS A 52 -13.89 6.22 2.75
C HIS A 52 -12.37 6.10 2.58
N ILE A 53 -11.87 5.69 1.41
CA ILE A 53 -10.43 5.55 1.15
C ILE A 53 -10.03 6.67 0.19
N PRO A 54 -9.30 7.71 0.66
CA PRO A 54 -8.81 8.77 -0.21
C PRO A 54 -7.88 8.21 -1.28
N VAL A 55 -8.22 8.44 -2.55
CA VAL A 55 -7.43 8.02 -3.72
C VAL A 55 -7.24 9.18 -4.69
N GLY A 56 -6.26 9.07 -5.57
CA GLY A 56 -5.94 10.08 -6.60
C GLY A 56 -4.74 10.95 -6.27
N VAL A 57 -4.07 11.44 -7.32
CA VAL A 57 -2.89 12.30 -7.20
C VAL A 57 -3.28 13.61 -6.51
N GLY A 58 -2.53 13.99 -5.46
CA GLY A 58 -2.79 15.19 -4.68
C GLY A 58 -3.91 15.05 -3.63
N SER A 59 -4.56 13.89 -3.55
CA SER A 59 -5.50 13.58 -2.47
C SER A 59 -4.79 13.54 -1.12
N LYS A 60 -5.48 13.95 -0.05
CA LYS A 60 -4.93 14.01 1.31
C LYS A 60 -5.63 12.99 2.21
N GLY A 61 -4.91 12.50 3.22
CA GLY A 61 -5.48 11.64 4.25
C GLY A 61 -6.55 12.35 5.08
N ILE A 62 -7.47 11.58 5.64
CA ILE A 62 -8.58 12.09 6.48
C ILE A 62 -8.06 12.71 7.78
N ILE A 63 -6.94 12.20 8.29
CA ILE A 63 -6.30 12.71 9.49
C ILE A 63 -5.48 13.95 9.11
N PRO A 64 -5.79 15.14 9.67
CA PRO A 64 -5.00 16.35 9.41
C PRO A 64 -3.57 16.13 9.87
N MET A 65 -2.63 16.33 8.95
CA MET A 65 -1.21 16.33 9.27
C MET A 65 -0.68 17.76 9.13
N ASN A 66 -0.15 18.30 10.21
CA ASN A 66 0.65 19.53 10.18
C ASN A 66 2.04 19.14 9.67
N ALA A 67 2.19 19.03 8.36
CA ALA A 67 3.51 18.99 7.76
C ALA A 67 4.11 20.41 7.84
N LYS A 68 5.23 20.55 8.54
CA LYS A 68 6.10 21.73 8.39
C LYS A 68 6.83 21.66 7.05
#